data_AF-A0A0D9WG79-F1
#
_entry.id   AF-A0A0D9WG79-F1
#
_cell.length_a   1.000
_cell.length_b   1.000
_cell.length_c   1.000
_cell.angle_alpha   90.00
_cell.angle_beta   90.00
_cell.angle_gamma   90.00
#
_symmetry.space_group_name_H-M   'P 1'
#
loop_
_entity.id
_entity.type
_entity.pdbx_description
1 polymer ?
#
loop_
_entity_poly.entity_id
_entity_poly.type
_entity_poly.pdbx_seq_one_letter_code
_entity_poly.pdbx_strand_id
1 'polypeptide(L)'
;MGSSPMSRTPTDASSPSPSTPVTIYYFAKEGKDSSFSSVYPELQKPTKIPFQKGLAQKFVQPSGSGVDLGFFSLDELSKTSGEVFPLVIYAEACPPDEQGHQPVNSIRAQITLAVIEKHNNELQVKVVKQILWSDGVKYELQEIFGIVNSTEADVPDADDADMGKECVICLTEPRDTAVFPCRHLYAVHVEDP
;
A
#
# COMPACT_ATOMS: atom_id res chain seq x y z
N MET A 1 -60.13 30.67 -3.03
CA MET A 1 -58.75 31.17 -2.88
C MET A 1 -58.02 30.21 -1.96
N GLY A 2 -57.39 29.18 -2.52
CA GLY A 2 -56.67 28.16 -1.77
C GLY A 2 -55.17 28.46 -1.80
N SER A 3 -54.55 28.57 -0.63
CA SER A 3 -53.11 28.76 -0.48
C SER A 3 -52.42 27.38 -0.53
N SER A 4 -51.56 27.14 -1.51
CA SER A 4 -50.64 25.99 -1.51
C SER A 4 -49.37 26.36 -0.73
N PRO A 5 -48.86 25.49 0.15
CA PRO A 5 -47.53 25.63 0.70
C PRO A 5 -46.50 25.04 -0.29
N MET A 6 -45.50 25.84 -0.66
CA MET A 6 -44.30 25.35 -1.35
C MET A 6 -43.55 24.40 -0.42
N SER A 7 -43.53 23.11 -0.74
CA SER A 7 -42.60 22.16 -0.15
C SER A 7 -41.18 22.47 -0.64
N ARG A 8 -40.35 23.01 0.26
CA ARG A 8 -38.90 23.00 0.06
C ARG A 8 -38.42 21.58 0.29
N THR A 9 -38.07 20.87 -0.78
CA THR A 9 -37.25 19.67 -0.67
C THR A 9 -35.81 20.11 -0.35
N PRO A 10 -35.16 19.57 0.69
CA PRO A 10 -33.72 19.70 0.82
C PRO A 10 -33.09 18.73 -0.18
N THR A 11 -32.47 19.28 -1.23
CA THR A 11 -31.53 18.54 -2.06
C THR A 11 -30.25 18.38 -1.26
N ASP A 12 -30.22 17.42 -0.34
CA ASP A 12 -28.97 16.97 0.27
C ASP A 12 -28.24 16.07 -0.73
N ALA A 13 -27.71 16.70 -1.77
CA ALA A 13 -26.68 16.09 -2.60
C ALA A 13 -25.37 16.20 -1.80
N SER A 14 -25.19 15.29 -0.84
CA SER A 14 -23.86 15.03 -0.29
C SER A 14 -22.97 14.67 -1.48
N SER A 15 -22.07 15.58 -1.82
CA SER A 15 -20.99 15.30 -2.76
C SER A 15 -20.26 14.05 -2.26
N PRO A 16 -20.00 13.05 -3.11
CA PRO A 16 -19.32 11.84 -2.66
C PRO A 16 -17.98 12.24 -2.05
N SER A 17 -17.79 11.93 -0.78
CA SER A 17 -16.53 12.12 -0.11
C SER A 17 -15.45 11.37 -0.91
N PRO A 18 -14.28 11.99 -1.13
CA PRO A 18 -13.29 11.39 -2.00
C PRO A 18 -12.81 10.07 -1.38
N SER A 19 -13.02 8.96 -2.08
CA SER A 19 -12.63 7.61 -1.64
C SER A 19 -11.30 7.18 -2.28
N THR A 20 -10.53 6.40 -1.54
CA THR A 20 -9.27 5.78 -2.01
C THR A 20 -9.52 4.29 -2.17
N PRO A 21 -9.87 3.78 -3.36
CA PRO A 21 -10.21 2.36 -3.47
C PRO A 21 -9.01 1.47 -3.16
N VAL A 22 -9.26 0.40 -2.43
CA VAL A 22 -8.27 -0.64 -2.12
C VAL A 22 -8.66 -1.91 -2.87
N THR A 23 -7.67 -2.54 -3.50
CA THR A 23 -7.81 -3.84 -4.16
C THR A 23 -6.78 -4.80 -3.56
N ILE A 24 -7.23 -6.00 -3.20
CA ILE A 24 -6.34 -7.08 -2.76
C ILE A 24 -6.32 -8.15 -3.84
N TYR A 25 -5.12 -8.52 -4.26
CA TYR A 25 -4.87 -9.63 -5.17
C TYR A 25 -4.14 -10.75 -4.41
N TYR A 26 -4.54 -11.99 -4.65
CA TYR A 26 -3.79 -13.17 -4.24
C TYR A 26 -3.09 -13.77 -5.45
N PHE A 27 -1.82 -14.16 -5.30
CA PHE A 27 -0.97 -14.70 -6.37
C PHE A 27 -1.05 -13.84 -7.64
N ALA A 28 -0.66 -12.58 -7.52
CA ALA A 28 -0.76 -11.62 -8.60
C ALA A 28 0.56 -11.54 -9.36
N LYS A 29 0.47 -11.54 -10.69
CA LYS A 29 1.59 -11.23 -11.57
C LYS A 29 1.65 -9.72 -11.81
N GLU A 30 2.82 -9.13 -11.56
CA GLU A 30 3.12 -7.74 -11.92
C GLU A 30 3.18 -7.59 -13.45
N GLY A 31 2.47 -6.58 -13.97
CA GLY A 31 2.41 -6.22 -15.38
C GLY A 31 3.10 -4.90 -15.67
N LYS A 32 2.80 -4.32 -16.84
CA LYS A 32 3.25 -2.97 -17.21
C LYS A 32 2.55 -1.92 -16.36
N ASP A 33 3.18 -0.74 -16.22
CA ASP A 33 2.59 0.42 -15.55
C ASP A 33 2.08 0.14 -14.12
N SER A 34 2.79 -0.75 -13.41
CA SER A 34 2.42 -1.24 -12.07
C SER A 34 1.01 -1.83 -11.98
N SER A 35 0.49 -2.38 -13.08
CA SER A 35 -0.77 -3.15 -13.09
C SER A 35 -0.57 -4.57 -12.55
N PHE A 36 -1.64 -5.18 -12.05
CA PHE A 36 -1.60 -6.53 -11.50
C PHE A 36 -2.74 -7.38 -12.05
N SER A 37 -2.43 -8.65 -12.32
CA SER A 37 -3.39 -9.64 -12.77
C SER A 37 -3.29 -10.90 -11.92
N SER A 38 -4.44 -11.48 -11.56
CA SER A 38 -4.47 -12.73 -10.79
C SER A 38 -3.97 -13.88 -11.67
N VAL A 39 -3.10 -14.73 -11.12
CA VAL A 39 -2.70 -16.00 -11.75
C VAL A 39 -3.86 -17.01 -11.71
N TYR A 40 -4.76 -16.89 -10.74
CA TYR A 40 -5.93 -17.75 -10.54
C TYR A 40 -7.23 -16.91 -10.59
N PRO A 41 -7.65 -16.41 -11.77
CA PRO A 41 -8.83 -15.55 -11.91
C PRO A 41 -10.15 -16.22 -11.51
N GLU A 42 -10.18 -17.55 -11.48
CA GLU A 42 -11.32 -18.36 -11.03
C GLU A 42 -11.46 -18.41 -9.50
N LEU A 43 -10.35 -18.27 -8.76
CA LEU A 43 -10.37 -18.31 -7.29
C LEU A 43 -10.80 -16.98 -6.68
N GLN A 44 -10.39 -15.88 -7.31
CA GLN A 44 -10.74 -14.54 -6.85
C GLN A 44 -10.80 -13.59 -8.04
N LYS A 45 -11.88 -12.81 -8.11
CA LYS A 45 -11.94 -11.61 -8.95
C LYS A 45 -11.53 -10.41 -8.10
N PRO A 46 -10.35 -9.80 -8.36
CA PRO A 46 -9.94 -8.60 -7.64
C PRO A 46 -11.01 -7.51 -7.79
N THR A 47 -11.45 -6.98 -6.65
CA THR A 47 -12.54 -6.00 -6.60
C THR A 47 -12.01 -4.72 -5.97
N LYS A 48 -12.24 -3.58 -6.64
CA LYS A 48 -11.95 -2.25 -6.08
C LYS A 48 -12.97 -1.93 -5.00
N ILE A 49 -12.54 -1.87 -3.76
CA ILE A 49 -13.41 -1.58 -2.62
C ILE A 49 -13.19 -0.13 -2.19
N PRO A 50 -14.21 0.74 -2.26
CA PRO A 50 -14.10 2.11 -1.77
C PRO A 50 -13.68 2.13 -0.30
N PHE A 51 -12.69 2.95 0.02
CA PHE A 51 -12.22 3.12 1.38
C PHE A 51 -12.16 4.61 1.71
N GLN A 52 -12.67 4.96 2.89
CA GLN A 52 -12.80 6.35 3.31
C GLN A 52 -11.42 6.93 3.62
N LYS A 53 -11.14 8.14 3.11
CA LYS A 53 -9.95 8.89 3.51
C LYS A 53 -10.02 9.20 5.01
N GLY A 54 -8.89 9.08 5.69
CA GLY A 54 -8.76 9.39 7.10
C GLY A 54 -7.46 8.86 7.69
N LEU A 55 -7.08 9.39 8.85
CA LEU A 55 -5.94 8.89 9.61
C LEU A 55 -6.34 7.64 10.41
N ALA A 56 -5.38 6.74 10.62
CA ALA A 56 -5.53 5.51 11.41
C ALA A 56 -6.74 4.63 11.02
N GLN A 57 -7.14 4.65 9.75
CA GLN A 57 -8.23 3.82 9.25
C GLN A 57 -7.76 2.36 9.12
N LYS A 58 -8.64 1.42 9.48
CA LYS A 58 -8.41 -0.01 9.29
C LYS A 58 -9.26 -0.52 8.13
N PHE A 59 -8.61 -1.00 7.09
CA PHE A 59 -9.29 -1.72 6.02
C PHE A 59 -9.56 -3.16 6.44
N VAL A 60 -10.77 -3.64 6.18
CA VAL A 60 -11.14 -5.05 6.33
C VAL A 60 -11.77 -5.48 5.02
N GLN A 61 -11.21 -6.52 4.40
CA GLN A 61 -11.76 -7.07 3.18
C GLN A 61 -13.16 -7.64 3.46
N PRO A 62 -14.19 -7.32 2.65
CA PRO A 62 -15.52 -7.87 2.80
C PRO A 62 -15.53 -9.40 2.70
N SER A 63 -16.30 -10.05 3.57
CA SER A 63 -16.47 -11.51 3.58
C SER A 63 -16.89 -12.02 2.19
N GLY A 64 -16.24 -13.10 1.73
CA GLY A 64 -16.50 -13.70 0.42
C GLY A 64 -15.78 -13.06 -0.77
N SER A 65 -15.04 -11.97 -0.57
CA SER A 65 -14.19 -11.37 -1.63
C SER A 65 -12.71 -11.78 -1.56
N GLY A 66 -12.33 -12.48 -0.49
CA GLY A 66 -11.00 -13.07 -0.31
C GLY A 66 -10.89 -14.48 -0.91
N VAL A 67 -9.76 -15.14 -0.65
CA VAL A 67 -9.51 -16.54 -1.01
C VAL A 67 -9.25 -17.37 0.25
N ASP A 68 -9.57 -18.66 0.21
CA ASP A 68 -9.12 -19.60 1.24
C ASP A 68 -7.63 -19.93 1.01
N LEU A 69 -6.78 -19.48 1.93
CA LEU A 69 -5.34 -19.69 1.86
C LEU A 69 -4.94 -21.15 2.09
N GLY A 70 -5.82 -21.98 2.65
CA GLY A 70 -5.58 -23.40 2.87
C GLY A 70 -5.43 -24.24 1.59
N PHE A 71 -5.84 -23.70 0.44
CA PHE A 71 -5.64 -24.34 -0.86
C PHE A 71 -4.17 -24.32 -1.33
N PHE A 72 -3.34 -23.46 -0.75
CA PHE A 72 -1.95 -23.27 -1.15
C PHE A 72 -1.00 -23.85 -0.10
N SER A 73 0.14 -24.36 -0.56
CA SER A 73 1.21 -24.77 0.35
C SER A 73 1.87 -23.55 1.00
N LEU A 74 2.48 -23.74 2.17
CA LEU A 74 3.24 -22.67 2.83
C LEU A 74 4.43 -22.19 2.00
N ASP A 75 5.02 -23.08 1.19
CA ASP A 75 6.10 -22.71 0.27
C ASP A 75 5.62 -21.77 -0.83
N GLU A 76 4.43 -21.99 -1.39
CA GLU A 76 3.82 -21.09 -2.37
C GLU A 76 3.44 -19.74 -1.77
N LEU A 77 2.99 -19.73 -0.52
CA LEU A 77 2.60 -18.51 0.19
C LEU A 77 3.80 -17.66 0.63
N SER A 78 4.92 -18.30 0.99
CA SER A 78 6.09 -17.63 1.59
C SER A 78 7.13 -17.14 0.59
N LYS A 79 7.02 -17.53 -0.68
CA LYS A 79 8.01 -17.22 -1.72
C LYS A 79 7.38 -16.45 -2.87
N THR A 80 8.15 -15.52 -3.42
CA THR A 80 7.85 -14.92 -4.71
C THR A 80 8.42 -15.79 -5.83
N SER A 81 7.72 -15.85 -6.97
CA SER A 81 8.15 -16.62 -8.13
C SER A 81 8.26 -15.70 -9.34
N GLY A 82 9.47 -15.19 -9.59
CA GLY A 82 9.71 -14.19 -10.63
C GLY A 82 8.90 -12.91 -10.38
N GLU A 83 7.90 -12.67 -11.23
CA GLU A 83 7.00 -11.49 -11.18
C GLU A 83 5.70 -11.76 -10.40
N VAL A 84 5.55 -12.95 -9.78
CA VAL A 84 4.35 -13.34 -9.04
C VAL A 84 4.54 -13.15 -7.54
N PHE A 85 3.61 -12.43 -6.93
CA PHE A 85 3.56 -12.13 -5.51
C PHE A 85 2.32 -12.78 -4.86
N PRO A 86 2.48 -13.55 -3.76
CA PRO A 86 1.35 -14.22 -3.09
C PRO A 86 0.28 -13.26 -2.57
N LEU A 87 0.66 -12.05 -2.15
CA LEU A 87 -0.26 -11.02 -1.71
C LEU A 87 0.15 -9.66 -2.29
N VAL A 88 -0.80 -8.97 -2.92
CA VAL A 88 -0.64 -7.58 -3.36
C VAL A 88 -1.79 -6.75 -2.84
N ILE A 89 -1.46 -5.66 -2.14
CA ILE A 89 -2.41 -4.65 -1.69
C ILE A 89 -2.18 -3.40 -2.55
N TYR A 90 -3.19 -3.01 -3.31
CA TYR A 90 -3.16 -1.90 -4.25
C TYR A 90 -4.13 -0.82 -3.78
N ALA A 91 -3.60 0.30 -3.28
CA ALA A 91 -4.40 1.42 -2.79
C ALA A 91 -4.27 2.61 -3.74
N GLU A 92 -5.38 3.03 -4.33
CA GLU A 92 -5.44 4.17 -5.26
C GLU A 92 -5.70 5.47 -4.52
N ALA A 93 -4.96 6.51 -4.86
CA ALA A 93 -5.24 7.88 -4.50
C ALA A 93 -5.83 8.60 -5.70
N CYS A 94 -7.13 8.86 -5.65
CA CYS A 94 -7.77 9.78 -6.58
C CYS A 94 -7.46 11.23 -6.12
N PRO A 95 -6.81 12.05 -6.97
CA PRO A 95 -6.72 13.48 -6.71
C PRO A 95 -8.13 14.09 -6.69
N PRO A 96 -8.35 15.19 -5.95
CA PRO A 96 -9.58 15.95 -6.05
C PRO A 96 -9.81 16.40 -7.49
N ASP A 97 -11.07 16.47 -7.90
CA ASP A 97 -11.46 17.02 -9.20
C ASP A 97 -11.21 18.54 -9.16
N GLU A 98 -10.02 18.99 -9.55
CA GLU A 98 -9.73 20.41 -9.69
C GLU A 98 -10.50 20.92 -10.91
N GLN A 99 -11.56 21.70 -10.67
CA GLN A 99 -12.40 22.27 -11.72
C GLN A 99 -11.56 23.05 -12.74
N GLY A 100 -11.36 22.46 -13.93
CA GLY A 100 -10.99 23.20 -15.14
C GLY A 100 -9.76 22.71 -15.90
N HIS A 101 -8.98 21.77 -15.37
CA HIS A 101 -7.82 21.22 -16.08
C HIS A 101 -8.13 19.78 -16.51
N GLN A 102 -7.83 19.46 -17.78
CA GLN A 102 -8.05 18.14 -18.37
C GLN A 102 -7.57 17.04 -17.39
N PRO A 103 -8.37 15.99 -17.14
CA PRO A 103 -7.94 14.91 -16.27
C PRO A 103 -6.81 14.17 -16.98
N VAL A 104 -5.56 14.58 -16.71
CA VAL A 104 -4.45 13.66 -16.89
C VAL A 104 -4.78 12.50 -15.97
N ASN A 105 -4.89 11.29 -16.53
CA ASN A 105 -5.10 10.04 -15.78
C ASN A 105 -3.87 9.73 -14.90
N SER A 106 -3.53 10.64 -13.99
CA SER A 106 -2.47 10.54 -13.00
C SER A 106 -3.00 9.72 -11.84
N ILE A 107 -3.34 8.44 -12.12
CA ILE A 107 -3.66 7.49 -11.06
C ILE A 107 -2.41 7.37 -10.21
N ARG A 108 -2.50 7.84 -8.97
CA ARG A 108 -1.49 7.60 -7.96
C ARG A 108 -1.87 6.35 -7.21
N ALA A 109 -0.91 5.46 -6.97
CA ALA A 109 -1.17 4.26 -6.20
C ALA A 109 -0.01 3.95 -5.26
N GLN A 110 -0.36 3.51 -4.06
CA GLN A 110 0.57 2.85 -3.16
C GLN A 110 0.31 1.36 -3.22
N ILE A 111 1.36 0.60 -3.52
CA ILE A 111 1.28 -0.82 -3.79
C ILE A 111 2.21 -1.52 -2.81
N THR A 112 1.67 -2.47 -2.06
CA THR A 112 2.43 -3.30 -1.13
C THR A 112 2.44 -4.73 -1.64
N LEU A 113 3.63 -5.23 -1.93
CA LEU A 113 3.91 -6.59 -2.37
C LEU A 113 4.40 -7.38 -1.17
N ALA A 114 3.75 -8.52 -0.91
CA ALA A 114 3.98 -9.29 0.30
C ALA A 114 3.89 -10.79 0.06
N VAL A 115 4.50 -11.53 0.98
CA VAL A 115 4.36 -12.99 1.14
C VAL A 115 3.64 -13.27 2.46
N ILE A 116 3.13 -14.49 2.59
CA ILE A 116 2.44 -14.96 3.79
C ILE A 116 3.28 -16.08 4.40
N GLU A 117 3.75 -15.87 5.62
CA GLU A 117 4.55 -16.82 6.38
C GLU A 117 3.72 -17.39 7.53
N LYS A 118 4.10 -18.59 8.01
CA LYS A 118 3.50 -19.18 9.20
C LYS A 118 4.45 -19.00 10.39
N HIS A 119 4.00 -18.32 11.42
CA HIS A 119 4.75 -18.11 12.66
C HIS A 119 3.87 -18.52 13.85
N ASN A 120 4.37 -19.42 14.71
CA ASN A 120 3.64 -19.92 15.89
C ASN A 120 2.20 -20.41 15.58
N ASN A 121 2.02 -21.11 14.47
CA ASN A 121 0.73 -21.58 13.94
C ASN A 121 -0.24 -20.51 13.41
N GLU A 122 0.18 -19.25 13.36
CA GLU A 122 -0.59 -18.15 12.77
C GLU A 122 0.00 -17.73 11.43
N LEU A 123 -0.86 -17.31 10.49
CA LEU A 123 -0.41 -16.72 9.23
C LEU A 123 -0.11 -15.23 9.44
N GLN A 124 1.07 -14.81 9.01
CA GLN A 124 1.54 -13.43 9.10
C GLN A 124 1.94 -12.92 7.72
N VAL A 125 1.66 -11.65 7.47
CA VAL A 125 2.04 -10.99 6.22
C VAL A 125 3.43 -10.38 6.39
N LYS A 126 4.35 -10.73 5.50
CA LYS A 126 5.67 -10.12 5.42
C LYS A 126 5.77 -9.31 4.15
N VAL A 127 6.01 -8.01 4.32
CA VAL A 127 6.19 -7.09 3.20
C VAL A 127 7.54 -7.38 2.53
N VAL A 128 7.52 -7.62 1.23
CA VAL A 128 8.71 -7.84 0.40
C VAL A 128 9.14 -6.54 -0.24
N LYS A 129 8.18 -5.76 -0.75
CA LYS A 129 8.44 -4.55 -1.51
C LYS A 129 7.26 -3.59 -1.41
N GLN A 130 7.55 -2.31 -1.33
CA GLN A 130 6.54 -1.25 -1.43
C GLN A 130 6.86 -0.34 -2.59
N ILE A 131 5.82 0.10 -3.30
CA ILE A 131 5.93 0.90 -4.50
C ILE A 131 4.96 2.08 -4.38
N LEU A 132 5.45 3.26 -4.71
CA LEU A 132 4.62 4.41 -5.06
C LEU A 132 4.62 4.54 -6.58
N TRP A 133 3.44 4.52 -7.18
CA TRP A 133 3.22 4.77 -8.59
C TRP A 133 2.59 6.16 -8.75
N SER A 134 3.25 7.04 -9.51
CA SER A 134 2.73 8.37 -9.84
C SER A 134 3.20 8.77 -11.22
N ASP A 135 2.30 9.31 -12.03
CA ASP A 135 2.61 9.94 -13.32
C ASP A 135 3.46 9.06 -14.26
N GLY A 136 3.16 7.76 -14.30
CA GLY A 136 3.89 6.80 -15.14
C GLY A 136 5.24 6.35 -14.59
N VAL A 137 5.62 6.82 -13.39
CA VAL A 137 6.90 6.51 -12.75
C VAL A 137 6.69 5.64 -11.52
N LYS A 138 7.52 4.59 -11.41
CA LYS A 138 7.56 3.65 -10.29
C LYS A 138 8.68 4.04 -9.33
N TYR A 139 8.32 4.30 -8.09
CA TYR A 139 9.26 4.56 -7.00
C TYR A 139 9.19 3.39 -6.02
N GLU A 140 10.28 2.63 -5.89
CA GLU A 140 10.39 1.63 -4.83
C GLU A 140 10.68 2.32 -3.51
N LEU A 141 9.82 2.08 -2.52
CA LEU A 141 10.01 2.61 -1.17
C LEU A 141 10.91 1.64 -0.41
N GLN A 142 12.11 2.10 -0.08
CA GLN A 142 13.02 1.41 0.81
C GLN A 142 12.97 2.08 2.19
N GLU A 143 12.99 1.25 3.24
CA GLU A 143 13.18 1.77 4.60
C GLU A 143 14.61 2.29 4.71
N ILE A 144 14.75 3.60 4.60
CA ILE A 144 16.05 4.26 4.58
C ILE A 144 16.78 4.20 5.94
N PHE A 145 16.08 3.87 7.04
CA PHE A 145 16.67 3.77 8.38
C PHE A 145 16.14 2.57 9.15
N GLY A 146 16.68 1.37 8.84
CA GLY A 146 16.22 0.12 9.45
C GLY A 146 17.15 -1.09 9.28
N ILE A 147 18.43 -0.91 8.89
CA ILE A 147 19.41 -2.01 8.99
C ILE A 147 19.72 -2.20 10.47
N VAL A 148 18.87 -2.92 11.20
CA VAL A 148 19.31 -3.65 12.38
C VAL A 148 20.00 -4.87 11.82
N ASN A 149 21.33 -4.84 11.77
CA ASN A 149 22.08 -6.02 11.38
C ASN A 149 21.63 -7.17 12.29
N SER A 150 21.16 -8.23 11.66
CA SER A 150 20.73 -9.45 12.32
C SER A 150 21.92 -10.00 13.11
N THR A 151 21.68 -10.34 14.38
CA THR A 151 22.44 -11.32 15.17
C THR A 151 23.96 -11.26 15.02
N GLU A 152 24.63 -10.66 16.02
CA GLU A 152 26.01 -11.00 16.34
C GLU A 152 26.11 -12.50 16.67
N ALA A 153 26.42 -13.31 15.65
CA ALA A 153 26.98 -14.63 15.81
C ALA A 153 27.87 -14.94 14.59
N ASP A 154 29.17 -14.93 14.85
CA ASP A 154 30.25 -15.52 14.05
C ASP A 154 30.57 -14.95 12.66
N VAL A 155 31.41 -13.91 12.63
CA VAL A 155 32.59 -13.85 11.75
C VAL A 155 33.66 -12.93 12.35
N PRO A 156 34.88 -13.41 12.65
CA PRO A 156 36.00 -12.55 12.99
C PRO A 156 36.69 -12.05 11.71
N ASP A 157 37.16 -10.81 11.75
CA ASP A 157 38.03 -10.13 10.79
C ASP A 157 37.47 -9.81 9.39
N ALA A 158 36.93 -8.58 9.26
CA ALA A 158 37.32 -7.65 8.21
C ALA A 158 36.90 -6.21 8.59
N ASP A 159 37.82 -5.26 8.41
CA ASP A 159 37.70 -3.81 8.65
C ASP A 159 36.55 -3.14 7.87
N ASP A 160 35.30 -3.33 8.31
CA ASP A 160 34.14 -2.57 7.80
C ASP A 160 33.09 -2.28 8.87
N ALA A 161 33.53 -2.24 10.14
CA ALA A 161 32.63 -2.20 11.30
C ALA A 161 32.14 -0.80 11.69
N ASP A 162 32.44 0.27 10.94
CA ASP A 162 32.16 1.65 11.39
C ASP A 162 31.29 2.47 10.43
N MET A 163 31.23 2.13 9.13
CA MET A 163 30.52 2.91 8.10
C MET A 163 28.97 2.85 8.18
N GLY A 164 28.39 2.24 9.21
CA GLY A 164 26.95 1.98 9.29
C GLY A 164 26.29 2.23 10.65
N LYS A 165 27.02 2.71 11.67
CA LYS A 165 26.52 2.78 13.05
C LYS A 165 26.13 4.19 13.51
N GLU A 166 26.60 5.19 12.79
CA GLU A 166 26.41 6.60 13.09
C GLU A 166 25.10 7.12 12.48
N CYS A 167 24.39 7.96 13.23
CA CYS A 167 23.20 8.66 12.78
C CYS A 167 23.50 9.40 11.48
N VAL A 168 22.80 9.09 10.38
CA VAL A 168 23.11 9.71 9.07
C VAL A 168 22.77 11.20 8.99
N ILE A 169 22.08 11.72 10.02
CA ILE A 169 21.66 13.11 10.10
C ILE A 169 22.78 13.95 10.71
N CYS A 170 23.37 13.50 11.82
CA CYS A 170 24.39 14.25 12.54
C CYS A 170 25.80 13.66 12.45
N LEU A 171 25.94 12.39 12.06
CA LEU A 171 27.19 11.63 11.97
C LEU A 171 27.98 11.57 13.30
N THR A 172 27.34 11.82 14.44
CA THR A 172 28.01 11.92 15.75
C THR A 172 27.41 11.06 16.85
N GLU A 173 26.15 10.66 16.72
CA GLU A 173 25.43 9.85 17.73
C GLU A 173 25.10 8.46 17.15
N PRO A 174 24.97 7.41 17.98
CA PRO A 174 24.53 6.10 17.52
C PRO A 174 23.14 6.18 16.87
N ARG A 175 22.86 5.30 15.90
CA ARG A 175 21.55 5.19 15.23
C ARG A 175 20.45 4.71 16.18
N ASP A 176 19.93 5.62 17.01
CA ASP A 176 18.89 5.33 18.01
C ASP A 176 17.49 5.86 17.62
N THR A 177 17.33 6.37 16.39
CA THR A 177 16.06 6.92 15.89
C THR A 177 15.66 6.28 14.58
N ALA A 178 14.56 5.52 14.59
CA ALA A 178 13.90 5.05 13.37
C ALA A 178 13.04 6.18 12.79
N VAL A 179 13.48 6.80 11.71
CA VAL A 179 12.63 7.68 10.90
C VAL A 179 11.92 6.82 9.87
N PHE A 180 10.73 6.35 10.22
CA PHE A 180 9.83 5.76 9.25
C PHE A 180 9.38 6.86 8.28
N PRO A 181 9.61 6.75 6.95
CA PRO A 181 8.80 7.50 6.01
C PRO A 181 7.36 7.11 6.35
N CYS A 182 6.59 8.07 6.83
CA CYS A 182 5.28 7.81 7.41
C CYS A 182 4.51 6.81 6.53
N ARG A 183 4.16 5.64 7.09
CA ARG A 183 3.34 4.62 6.41
C ARG A 183 1.88 5.08 6.24
N HIS A 184 1.69 6.38 6.07
CA HIS A 184 0.44 7.06 5.87
C HIS A 184 0.34 7.37 4.37
N LEU A 185 -0.81 7.04 3.78
CA LEU A 185 -1.13 7.37 2.41
C LEU A 185 -1.32 8.90 2.31
N TYR A 186 -0.25 9.65 2.08
CA TYR A 186 -0.32 11.11 1.96
C TYR A 186 -0.72 11.51 0.53
N ALA A 187 -1.90 12.12 0.41
CA ALA A 187 -2.18 13.02 -0.70
C ALA A 187 -1.56 14.38 -0.33
N VAL A 188 -0.41 14.71 -0.91
CA VAL A 188 0.18 16.04 -0.74
C VAL A 188 -0.66 17.02 -1.53
N HIS A 189 -1.32 17.96 -0.83
CA HIS A 189 -1.81 19.20 -1.41
C HIS A 189 -0.59 20.11 -1.57
N VAL A 190 -0.18 20.40 -2.80
CA VAL A 190 0.81 21.44 -3.06
C VAL A 190 0.01 22.74 -3.17
N GLU A 191 0.05 23.56 -2.13
CA GLU A 191 -0.36 24.97 -2.27
C GLU A 191 0.83 25.70 -2.91
N ASP A 192 0.67 26.08 -4.19
CA ASP A 192 1.62 27.00 -4.83
C ASP A 192 1.39 28.44 -4.30
N PRO A 193 2.47 29.26 -4.20
CA PRO A 193 2.51 30.54 -3.48
C PRO A 193 1.71 31.70 -4.10
#